data_AF-A0A1Z8NNR6-F1
#
_entry.id   AF-A0A1Z8NNR6-F1
#
_cell.length_a   1.000
_cell.length_b   1.000
_cell.length_c   1.000
_cell.angle_alpha   90.00
_cell.angle_beta   90.00
_cell.angle_gamma   90.00
#
_symmetry.space_group_name_H-M   'P 1'
#
loop_
_entity.id
_entity.type
_entity.pdbx_description
1 polymer ?
#
loop_
_entity_poly.entity_id
_entity_poly.type
_entity_poly.pdbx_seq_one_letter_code
_entity_poly.pdbx_strand_id
1 'polypeptide(L)'
;MMKISKGDKIDEISLPKTDGTIFNLSETRGKKVLLTFYRIAGCSFCNLRINEFKRRFDEFGNNFTHVAIFHSPKNNLENYMRKHGELPFTVLADEEFKYYKKYEIERSLAKTIAAMLFKAHKIIPAIVKGYIPFSIKGYFDIAVTDILINEEGVVDQVYYAKKDIADHFSFDKVKDFSL
;
A
#
# COMPACT_ATOMS: atom_id res chain seq x y z
N MET A 1 -5.30 -10.20 -17.36
CA MET A 1 -4.29 -9.35 -16.67
C MET A 1 -4.39 -8.01 -17.35
N MET A 2 -4.37 -6.92 -16.57
CA MET A 2 -4.62 -5.57 -17.09
C MET A 2 -3.91 -4.56 -16.20
N LYS A 3 -2.91 -3.88 -16.75
CA LYS A 3 -2.26 -2.77 -16.08
C LYS A 3 -3.26 -1.61 -15.92
N ILE A 4 -3.39 -1.10 -14.70
CA ILE A 4 -4.30 0.00 -14.37
C ILE A 4 -3.80 1.30 -15.02
N SER A 5 -4.72 2.03 -15.63
CA SER A 5 -4.49 3.30 -16.29
C SER A 5 -5.48 4.36 -15.81
N LYS A 6 -5.16 5.63 -16.05
CA LYS A 6 -6.09 6.74 -15.82
C LYS A 6 -7.38 6.53 -16.62
N GLY A 7 -8.52 6.75 -15.99
CA GLY A 7 -9.84 6.57 -16.59
C GLY A 7 -10.45 5.19 -16.39
N ASP A 8 -9.68 4.21 -15.90
CA ASP A 8 -10.19 2.87 -15.63
C ASP A 8 -11.15 2.86 -14.45
N LYS A 9 -12.10 1.91 -14.47
CA LYS A 9 -12.80 1.47 -13.27
C LYS A 9 -12.15 0.20 -12.77
N ILE A 10 -11.78 0.18 -11.49
CA ILE A 10 -11.18 -1.00 -10.88
C ILE A 10 -12.29 -2.01 -10.57
N ASP A 11 -12.15 -3.23 -11.09
CA ASP A 11 -13.02 -4.35 -10.71
C ASP A 11 -13.06 -4.56 -9.19
N GLU A 12 -14.08 -5.26 -8.70
CA GLU A 12 -14.21 -5.56 -7.28
C GLU A 12 -12.96 -6.26 -6.70
N ILE A 13 -12.43 -5.67 -5.63
CA ILE A 13 -11.36 -6.24 -4.82
C ILE A 13 -11.99 -6.69 -3.51
N SER A 14 -11.97 -8.00 -3.29
CA SER A 14 -12.48 -8.64 -2.08
C SER A 14 -11.33 -9.38 -1.40
N LEU A 15 -10.89 -8.88 -0.26
CA LEU A 15 -9.73 -9.38 0.48
C LEU A 15 -9.98 -9.33 2.00
N PRO A 16 -9.38 -10.23 2.78
CA PRO A 16 -9.45 -10.18 4.23
C PRO A 16 -8.71 -8.96 4.78
N LYS A 17 -9.36 -8.24 5.69
CA LYS A 17 -8.73 -7.31 6.63
C LYS A 17 -7.89 -8.10 7.64
N THR A 18 -7.10 -7.39 8.43
CA THR A 18 -6.27 -7.97 9.49
C THR A 18 -7.07 -8.73 10.56
N ASP A 19 -8.31 -8.30 10.84
CA ASP A 19 -9.22 -8.95 11.79
C ASP A 19 -9.93 -10.20 11.21
N GLY A 20 -9.73 -10.50 9.92
CA GLY A 20 -10.36 -11.63 9.23
C GLY A 20 -11.70 -11.31 8.58
N THR A 21 -12.29 -10.14 8.82
CA THR A 21 -13.47 -9.70 8.07
C THR A 21 -13.10 -9.41 6.62
N ILE A 22 -14.04 -9.60 5.70
CA ILE A 22 -13.83 -9.32 4.28
C ILE A 22 -14.13 -7.86 4.00
N PHE A 23 -13.20 -7.19 3.33
CA PHE A 23 -13.40 -5.88 2.73
C PHE A 23 -13.77 -6.05 1.26
N ASN A 24 -14.69 -5.23 0.77
CA ASN A 24 -14.98 -5.05 -0.64
C ASN A 24 -14.70 -3.60 -1.04
N LEU A 25 -14.03 -3.38 -2.18
CA LEU A 25 -13.71 -2.05 -2.68
C LEU A 25 -14.98 -1.21 -2.91
N SER A 26 -16.11 -1.84 -3.25
CA SER A 26 -17.40 -1.17 -3.35
C SER A 26 -17.88 -0.46 -2.07
N GLU A 27 -17.36 -0.83 -0.89
CA GLU A 27 -17.62 -0.14 0.39
C GLU A 27 -17.05 1.30 0.40
N THR A 28 -16.18 1.64 -0.55
CA THR A 28 -15.55 2.97 -0.67
C THR A 28 -16.24 3.90 -1.67
N ARG A 29 -17.37 3.48 -2.27
CA ARG A 29 -18.11 4.31 -3.24
C ARG A 29 -18.46 5.68 -2.66
N GLY A 30 -18.31 6.71 -3.48
CA GLY A 30 -18.56 8.09 -3.07
C GLY A 30 -17.43 8.72 -2.25
N LYS A 31 -16.32 8.00 -2.01
CA LYS A 31 -15.11 8.54 -1.35
C LYS A 31 -13.98 8.69 -2.36
N LYS A 32 -13.05 9.60 -2.06
CA LYS A 32 -11.72 9.60 -2.68
C LYS A 32 -10.86 8.52 -2.05
N VAL A 33 -10.19 7.70 -2.85
CA VAL A 33 -9.44 6.54 -2.35
C VAL A 33 -8.00 6.60 -2.80
N LEU A 34 -7.05 6.46 -1.86
CA LEU A 34 -5.71 6.00 -2.17
C LEU A 34 -5.67 4.48 -2.01
N LEU A 35 -5.69 3.76 -3.13
CA LEU A 35 -5.44 2.32 -3.17
C LEU A 35 -3.95 2.08 -3.42
N THR A 36 -3.25 1.46 -2.47
CA THR A 36 -1.82 1.16 -2.61
C THR A 36 -1.56 -0.33 -2.54
N PHE A 37 -0.88 -0.84 -3.56
CA PHE A 37 -0.24 -2.16 -3.53
C PHE A 37 1.14 -2.00 -2.88
N TYR A 38 1.22 -2.32 -1.59
CA TYR A 38 2.47 -2.40 -0.85
C TYR A 38 3.21 -3.70 -1.15
N ARG A 39 4.36 -3.91 -0.49
CA ARG A 39 5.17 -5.12 -0.63
C ARG A 39 4.72 -6.19 0.38
N ILE A 40 5.67 -6.92 0.93
CA ILE A 40 5.46 -7.83 2.06
C ILE A 40 5.19 -7.06 3.37
N ALA A 41 4.47 -7.66 4.30
CA ALA A 41 4.13 -7.05 5.59
C ALA A 41 5.35 -6.56 6.41
N GLY A 42 6.48 -7.26 6.31
CA GLY A 42 7.72 -6.90 7.00
C GLY A 42 8.51 -5.75 6.36
N CYS A 43 8.10 -5.24 5.20
CA CYS A 43 8.82 -4.19 4.47
C CYS A 43 9.01 -2.93 5.33
N SER A 44 10.26 -2.62 5.74
CA SER A 44 10.57 -1.47 6.61
C SER A 44 10.15 -0.13 6.00
N PHE A 45 10.39 0.08 4.71
CA PHE A 45 9.95 1.31 4.01
C PHE A 45 8.44 1.47 4.01
N CYS A 46 7.71 0.38 3.76
CA CYS A 46 6.26 0.35 3.74
C CYS A 46 5.70 0.65 5.13
N ASN A 47 6.27 0.06 6.19
CA ASN A 47 5.86 0.33 7.57
C ASN A 47 6.15 1.79 7.99
N LEU A 48 7.23 2.40 7.50
CA LEU A 48 7.46 3.84 7.72
C LEU A 48 6.38 4.70 7.06
N ARG A 49 5.93 4.33 5.86
CA ARG A 49 4.85 5.01 5.14
C ARG A 49 3.51 4.86 5.87
N ILE A 50 3.18 3.65 6.33
CA ILE A 50 1.99 3.38 7.16
C ILE A 50 2.02 4.24 8.42
N ASN A 51 3.15 4.31 9.12
CA ASN A 51 3.30 5.14 10.30
C ASN A 51 3.18 6.65 9.97
N GLU A 52 3.74 7.11 8.85
CA GLU A 52 3.57 8.51 8.39
C GLU A 52 2.09 8.84 8.18
N PHE A 53 1.38 7.99 7.45
CA PHE A 53 -0.03 8.16 7.12
C PHE A 53 -0.90 8.11 8.36
N LYS A 54 -0.64 7.17 9.28
CA LYS A 54 -1.34 7.09 10.56
C LYS A 54 -1.23 8.42 11.33
N ARG A 55 -0.01 8.94 11.48
CA ARG A 55 0.25 10.14 12.30
C ARG A 55 -0.37 11.40 11.72
N ARG A 56 -0.50 11.48 10.41
CA ARG A 56 -0.92 12.69 9.68
C ARG A 56 -2.28 12.50 9.01
N PHE A 57 -3.06 11.50 9.43
CA PHE A 57 -4.29 11.15 8.73
C PHE A 57 -5.33 12.28 8.77
N ASP A 58 -5.38 13.02 9.88
CA ASP A 58 -6.27 14.18 10.06
C ASP A 58 -5.94 15.36 9.13
N GLU A 59 -4.83 15.31 8.39
CA GLU A 59 -4.52 16.29 7.34
C GLU A 59 -5.20 16.00 6.01
N PHE A 60 -5.78 14.82 5.82
CA PHE A 60 -6.56 14.46 4.63
C PHE A 60 -7.99 14.99 4.72
N GLY A 61 -8.67 15.11 3.56
CA GLY A 61 -10.07 15.50 3.52
C GLY A 61 -11.00 14.48 4.18
N ASN A 62 -12.13 14.95 4.73
CA ASN A 62 -13.09 14.10 5.45
C ASN A 62 -13.71 12.98 4.58
N ASN A 63 -13.75 13.18 3.25
CA ASN A 63 -14.28 12.20 2.30
C ASN A 63 -13.19 11.32 1.65
N PHE A 64 -12.06 11.14 2.32
CA PHE A 64 -10.93 10.34 1.85
C PHE A 64 -10.78 9.05 2.65
N THR A 65 -10.28 8.00 2.00
CA THR A 65 -9.81 6.80 2.69
C THR A 65 -8.57 6.21 2.01
N HIS A 66 -7.76 5.51 2.80
CA HIS A 66 -6.65 4.72 2.30
C HIS A 66 -6.98 3.23 2.36
N VAL A 67 -6.63 2.50 1.30
CA VAL A 67 -6.75 1.04 1.23
C VAL A 67 -5.38 0.48 0.90
N ALA A 68 -4.74 -0.14 1.89
CA ALA A 68 -3.40 -0.68 1.80
C ALA A 68 -3.45 -2.20 1.58
N ILE A 69 -3.06 -2.68 0.40
CA ILE A 69 -2.98 -4.11 0.09
C ILE A 69 -1.53 -4.56 0.27
N PHE A 70 -1.32 -5.66 0.98
CA PHE A 70 -0.02 -6.31 1.14
C PHE A 70 -0.05 -7.74 0.60
N HIS A 71 1.01 -8.16 -0.08
CA HIS A 71 1.21 -9.56 -0.40
C HIS A 71 1.79 -10.27 0.83
N SER A 72 0.90 -10.86 1.62
CA SER A 72 1.27 -11.58 2.83
C SER A 72 0.12 -12.45 3.33
N PRO A 73 0.40 -13.56 4.01
CA PRO A 73 -0.63 -14.27 4.77
C PRO A 73 -1.29 -13.35 5.80
N LYS A 74 -2.62 -13.48 6.00
CA LYS A 74 -3.38 -12.62 6.92
C LYS A 74 -2.75 -12.55 8.31
N ASN A 75 -2.47 -13.71 8.92
CA ASN A 75 -1.90 -13.80 10.27
C ASN A 75 -0.52 -13.14 10.35
N ASN A 76 0.26 -13.18 9.26
CA ASN A 76 1.55 -12.49 9.20
C ASN A 76 1.35 -10.97 9.14
N LEU A 77 0.44 -10.50 8.26
CA LEU A 77 0.12 -9.08 8.15
C LEU A 77 -0.41 -8.51 9.46
N GLU A 78 -1.33 -9.21 10.13
CA GLU A 78 -1.89 -8.84 11.43
C GLU A 78 -0.79 -8.63 12.49
N ASN A 79 0.18 -9.55 12.57
CA ASN A 79 1.31 -9.42 13.51
C ASN A 79 2.15 -8.16 13.28
N TYR A 80 2.38 -7.76 12.03
CA TYR A 80 3.09 -6.52 11.72
C TYR A 80 2.21 -5.30 11.97
N MET A 81 0.92 -5.34 11.60
CA MET A 81 -0.01 -4.23 11.79
C MET A 81 -0.28 -3.92 13.26
N ARG A 82 -0.26 -4.93 14.14
CA ARG A 82 -0.38 -4.74 15.60
C ARG A 82 0.65 -3.76 16.17
N LYS A 83 1.85 -3.68 15.59
CA LYS A 83 2.89 -2.72 16.01
C LYS A 83 2.51 -1.27 15.75
N HIS A 84 1.58 -1.02 14.83
CA HIS A 84 1.07 0.32 14.54
C HIS A 84 -0.11 0.69 15.44
N GLY A 85 -0.69 -0.23 16.21
CA GLY A 85 -1.96 -0.01 16.93
C GLY A 85 -3.14 0.20 15.97
N GLU A 86 -4.15 0.94 16.43
CA GLU A 86 -5.29 1.28 15.58
C GLU A 86 -4.87 2.14 14.38
N LEU A 87 -5.36 1.78 13.19
CA LEU A 87 -5.10 2.49 11.93
C LEU A 87 -6.41 3.12 11.45
N PRO A 88 -6.42 4.40 11.05
CA PRO A 88 -7.63 5.08 10.59
C PRO A 88 -8.01 4.70 9.13
N PHE A 89 -7.44 3.62 8.61
CA PHE A 89 -7.60 3.18 7.23
C PHE A 89 -7.49 1.66 7.12
N THR A 90 -7.91 1.13 5.96
CA THR A 90 -8.04 -0.30 5.75
C THR A 90 -6.72 -0.92 5.31
N VAL A 91 -6.35 -2.07 5.90
CA VAL A 91 -5.20 -2.87 5.51
C VAL A 91 -5.63 -4.31 5.19
N LEU A 92 -5.22 -4.80 4.02
CA LEU A 92 -5.71 -6.04 3.41
C LEU A 92 -4.56 -7.00 3.11
N ALA A 93 -4.82 -8.29 3.28
CA ALA A 93 -3.89 -9.38 2.94
C ALA A 93 -4.28 -10.07 1.62
N ASP A 94 -3.43 -9.97 0.60
CA ASP A 94 -3.51 -10.76 -0.63
C ASP A 94 -2.46 -11.87 -0.61
N GLU A 95 -2.75 -12.93 0.15
CA GLU A 95 -1.87 -14.08 0.31
C GLU A 95 -1.58 -14.78 -1.03
N GLU A 96 -2.61 -14.93 -1.87
CA GLU A 96 -2.57 -15.65 -3.15
C GLU A 96 -1.95 -14.83 -4.30
N PHE A 97 -1.48 -13.60 -4.03
CA PHE A 97 -0.96 -12.68 -5.04
C PHE A 97 -1.97 -12.42 -6.18
N LYS A 98 -3.27 -12.56 -5.89
CA LYS A 98 -4.35 -12.59 -6.87
C LYS A 98 -4.47 -11.25 -7.59
N TYR A 99 -4.56 -10.16 -6.84
CA TYR A 99 -4.76 -8.82 -7.38
C TYR A 99 -3.46 -8.21 -7.87
N TYR A 100 -2.32 -8.56 -7.25
CA TYR A 100 -1.00 -8.22 -7.78
C TYR A 100 -0.79 -8.79 -9.20
N LYS A 101 -1.13 -10.07 -9.41
CA LYS A 101 -1.07 -10.70 -10.74
C LYS A 101 -2.11 -10.13 -11.68
N LYS A 102 -3.34 -9.90 -11.22
CA LYS A 102 -4.43 -9.35 -12.03
C LYS A 102 -4.06 -7.99 -12.63
N TYR A 103 -3.49 -7.09 -11.82
CA TYR A 103 -3.19 -5.71 -12.20
C TYR A 103 -1.74 -5.47 -12.61
N GLU A 104 -0.98 -6.56 -12.83
CA GLU A 104 0.41 -6.52 -13.28
C GLU A 104 1.29 -5.60 -12.43
N ILE A 105 1.14 -5.72 -11.10
CA ILE A 105 1.97 -5.00 -10.15
C ILE A 105 3.41 -5.50 -10.30
N GLU A 106 4.32 -4.56 -10.50
CA GLU A 106 5.68 -4.84 -10.93
C GLU A 106 6.49 -5.57 -9.86
N ARG A 107 7.32 -6.52 -10.31
CA ARG A 107 8.40 -7.13 -9.54
C ARG A 107 9.72 -6.79 -10.20
N SER A 108 10.65 -6.20 -9.44
CA SER A 108 11.91 -5.70 -9.97
C SER A 108 13.06 -5.82 -8.96
N LEU A 109 13.98 -6.75 -9.24
CA LEU A 109 15.23 -6.89 -8.49
C LEU A 109 16.13 -5.66 -8.65
N ALA A 110 16.16 -5.04 -9.84
CA ALA A 110 16.94 -3.83 -10.07
C ALA A 110 16.49 -2.68 -9.16
N LYS A 111 15.17 -2.45 -9.05
CA LYS A 111 14.60 -1.45 -8.12
C LYS A 111 14.81 -1.81 -6.66
N THR A 112 14.92 -3.11 -6.36
CA THR A 112 15.24 -3.59 -5.01
C THR A 112 16.67 -3.21 -4.62
N ILE A 113 17.62 -3.48 -5.51
CA ILE A 113 19.03 -3.10 -5.34
C ILE A 113 19.17 -1.57 -5.24
N ALA A 114 18.45 -0.81 -6.09
CA ALA A 114 18.44 0.64 -6.01
C ALA A 114 17.98 1.16 -4.64
N ALA A 115 16.92 0.61 -4.05
CA ALA A 115 16.50 0.98 -2.70
C ALA A 115 17.57 0.65 -1.64
N MET A 116 18.24 -0.49 -1.75
CA MET A 116 19.31 -0.86 -0.81
C MET A 116 20.49 0.10 -0.90
N LEU A 117 20.93 0.46 -2.11
CA LEU A 117 22.06 1.37 -2.31
C LEU A 117 21.74 2.81 -1.90
N PHE A 118 20.60 3.33 -2.35
CA PHE A 118 20.30 4.77 -2.24
C PHE A 118 19.37 5.13 -1.08
N LYS A 119 18.64 4.17 -0.50
CA LYS A 119 17.68 4.41 0.60
C LYS A 119 17.99 3.64 1.90
N ALA A 120 19.14 2.96 2.02
CA ALA A 120 19.51 2.26 3.27
C ALA A 120 19.42 3.16 4.53
N HIS A 121 19.86 4.41 4.44
CA HIS A 121 19.79 5.37 5.55
C HIS A 121 18.34 5.61 6.04
N LYS A 122 17.33 5.48 5.16
CA LYS A 122 15.92 5.62 5.53
C LYS A 122 15.37 4.41 6.29
N ILE A 123 16.11 3.31 6.39
CA ILE A 123 15.71 2.12 7.16
C ILE A 123 16.04 2.31 8.65
N ILE A 124 17.01 3.15 9.01
CA ILE A 124 17.43 3.35 10.42
C ILE A 124 16.23 3.69 11.33
N PRO A 125 15.35 4.66 10.99
CA PRO A 125 14.16 4.94 11.79
C PRO A 125 13.21 3.75 11.90
N ALA A 126 13.14 2.89 10.88
CA ALA A 126 12.30 1.70 10.91
C ALA A 126 12.82 0.67 11.90
N ILE A 127 14.15 0.48 11.97
CA ILE A 127 14.81 -0.41 12.92
C ILE A 127 14.60 0.08 14.35
N VAL A 128 14.81 1.37 14.61
CA VAL A 128 14.55 2.00 15.92
C VAL A 128 13.10 1.78 16.38
N LYS A 129 12.16 1.81 15.42
CA LYS A 129 10.73 1.53 15.68
C LYS A 129 10.36 0.04 15.69
N GLY A 130 11.34 -0.86 15.54
CA GLY A 130 11.11 -2.31 15.57
C GLY A 130 10.45 -2.90 14.32
N TYR A 131 10.42 -2.18 13.19
CA TYR A 131 9.93 -2.67 11.89
C TYR A 131 11.03 -3.42 11.13
N ILE A 132 11.51 -4.50 11.73
CA ILE A 132 12.57 -5.34 11.19
C ILE A 132 11.94 -6.51 10.40
N PRO A 133 12.37 -6.76 9.15
CA PRO A 133 11.85 -7.83 8.30
C PRO A 133 12.44 -9.19 8.70
N PHE A 134 12.03 -9.73 9.86
CA PHE A 134 12.56 -11.01 10.35
C PHE A 134 12.09 -12.23 9.54
N SER A 135 11.02 -12.08 8.74
CA SER A 135 10.48 -13.16 7.92
C SER A 135 10.02 -12.63 6.57
N ILE A 136 10.59 -13.16 5.48
CA ILE A 136 10.10 -12.90 4.13
C ILE A 136 9.00 -13.92 3.84
N LYS A 137 7.74 -13.47 3.93
CA LYS A 137 6.57 -14.25 3.52
C LYS A 137 5.88 -13.54 2.35
N GLY A 138 6.21 -13.99 1.15
CA GLY A 138 5.78 -13.42 -0.13
C GLY A 138 6.95 -12.96 -1.01
N TYR A 139 6.64 -12.47 -2.21
CA TYR A 139 7.63 -11.91 -3.13
C TYR A 139 8.28 -10.63 -2.60
N PHE A 140 9.58 -10.68 -2.34
CA PHE A 140 10.31 -9.53 -1.81
C PHE A 140 10.50 -8.42 -2.85
N ASP A 141 10.65 -8.76 -4.12
CA ASP A 141 11.01 -7.84 -5.21
C ASP A 141 9.84 -6.98 -5.73
N ILE A 142 8.67 -7.01 -5.10
CA ILE A 142 7.54 -6.15 -5.45
C ILE A 142 7.96 -4.67 -5.39
N ALA A 143 7.61 -3.92 -6.43
CA ALA A 143 7.66 -2.47 -6.42
C ALA A 143 6.25 -1.92 -6.13
N VAL A 144 6.16 -0.94 -5.24
CA VAL A 144 4.88 -0.36 -4.82
C VAL A 144 4.14 0.32 -5.98
N THR A 145 2.81 0.33 -5.90
CA THR A 145 1.96 1.06 -6.84
C THR A 145 0.90 1.82 -6.06
N ASP A 146 0.83 3.13 -6.26
CA ASP A 146 -0.24 4.00 -5.72
C ASP A 146 -1.27 4.31 -6.78
N ILE A 147 -2.55 4.27 -6.42
CA ILE A 147 -3.66 4.57 -7.32
C ILE A 147 -4.61 5.52 -6.60
N LEU A 148 -4.89 6.66 -7.23
CA LEU A 148 -5.87 7.64 -6.77
C LEU A 148 -7.18 7.39 -7.53
N ILE A 149 -8.26 7.12 -6.79
CA ILE A 149 -9.59 6.82 -7.32
C ILE A 149 -10.54 7.90 -6.83
N ASN A 150 -11.26 8.54 -7.75
CA ASN A 150 -12.23 9.58 -7.44
C ASN A 150 -13.54 9.01 -6.88
N GLU A 151 -14.46 9.89 -6.52
CA GLU A 151 -15.73 9.54 -5.86
C GLU A 151 -16.64 8.68 -6.75
N GLU A 152 -16.51 8.79 -8.07
CA GLU A 152 -17.20 7.97 -9.06
C GLU A 152 -16.61 6.56 -9.23
N GLY A 153 -15.53 6.24 -8.49
CA GLY A 153 -14.83 4.96 -8.59
C GLY A 153 -13.94 4.83 -9.83
N VAL A 154 -13.55 5.96 -10.42
CA VAL A 154 -12.68 6.04 -11.61
C VAL A 154 -11.26 6.41 -11.19
N VAL A 155 -10.27 5.77 -11.81
CA VAL A 155 -8.85 6.07 -11.57
C VAL A 155 -8.53 7.46 -12.09
N ASP A 156 -8.23 8.39 -11.19
CA ASP A 156 -7.72 9.72 -11.53
C ASP A 156 -6.25 9.63 -11.97
N GLN A 157 -5.43 8.95 -11.16
CA GLN A 157 -3.99 8.81 -11.40
C GLN A 157 -3.46 7.47 -10.87
N VAL A 158 -2.45 6.95 -11.56
CA VAL A 158 -1.70 5.76 -11.13
C VAL A 158 -0.21 6.07 -11.12
N TYR A 159 0.49 5.59 -10.10
CA TYR A 159 1.92 5.71 -9.93
C TYR A 159 2.53 4.35 -9.64
N TYR A 160 3.04 3.74 -10.71
CA TYR A 160 3.98 2.62 -10.60
C TYR A 160 5.32 3.18 -10.18
N ALA A 161 5.89 2.66 -9.08
CA ALA A 161 7.20 3.03 -8.58
C ALA A 161 8.24 3.11 -9.71
N LYS A 162 8.94 4.24 -9.87
CA LYS A 162 9.84 4.45 -11.02
C LYS A 162 11.29 4.22 -10.64
N LYS A 163 11.70 4.75 -9.48
CA LYS A 163 13.12 4.78 -9.06
C LYS A 163 13.52 3.53 -8.30
N ASP A 164 12.68 3.11 -7.37
CA ASP A 164 12.95 2.01 -6.46
C ASP A 164 11.66 1.42 -5.89
N ILE A 165 11.78 0.29 -5.20
CA ILE A 165 10.65 -0.48 -4.64
C ILE A 165 9.80 0.26 -3.60
N ALA A 166 10.17 1.45 -3.13
CA ALA A 166 9.44 2.27 -2.16
C ALA A 166 9.25 3.71 -2.66
N ASP A 167 9.06 3.86 -3.97
CA ASP A 167 8.80 5.12 -4.66
C ASP A 167 7.29 5.34 -4.79
N HIS A 168 6.76 6.28 -4.01
CA HIS A 168 5.33 6.57 -3.88
C HIS A 168 5.00 7.99 -4.39
N PHE A 169 3.71 8.29 -4.55
CA PHE A 169 3.30 9.70 -4.53
C PHE A 169 3.78 10.38 -3.23
N SER A 170 4.15 11.65 -3.30
CA SER A 170 4.48 12.42 -2.10
C SER A 170 3.25 12.49 -1.18
N PHE A 171 3.49 12.67 0.13
CA PHE A 171 2.39 12.87 1.07
C PHE A 171 1.50 14.05 0.63
N ASP A 172 2.12 15.18 0.30
CA ASP A 172 1.40 16.41 -0.09
C ASP A 172 0.57 16.20 -1.35
N LYS A 173 1.04 15.41 -2.32
CA LYS A 173 0.24 15.07 -3.50
C LYS A 173 -1.01 14.26 -3.16
N VAL A 174 -0.89 13.30 -2.24
CA VAL A 174 -2.06 12.53 -1.76
C VAL A 174 -2.99 13.44 -0.96
N LYS A 175 -2.43 14.35 -0.16
CA LYS A 175 -3.20 15.35 0.57
C LYS A 175 -4.00 16.24 -0.36
N ASP A 176 -3.36 16.85 -1.35
CA ASP A 176 -4.03 17.72 -2.33
C ASP A 176 -5.15 16.98 -3.07
N PHE A 177 -4.95 15.70 -3.39
CA PHE A 177 -6.01 14.88 -3.97
C PHE A 177 -7.18 14.66 -3.00
N SER A 178 -6.89 14.43 -1.72
CA SER A 178 -7.89 14.06 -0.70
C SER A 178 -8.86 15.19 -0.32
N LEU A 179 -8.43 16.45 -0.45
CA LEU A 179 -9.20 17.65 -0.13
C LEU A 179 -10.30 17.91 -1.16
#